data_AF-A0A954RQ27-F1
#
_entry.id   AF-A0A954RQ27-F1
#
_cell.length_a   1.000
_cell.length_b   1.000
_cell.length_c   1.000
_cell.angle_alpha   90.00
_cell.angle_beta   90.00
_cell.angle_gamma   90.00
#
_symmetry.space_group_name_H-M   'P 1'
#
loop_
_entity.id
_entity.type
_entity.pdbx_description
1 polymer ?
#
loop_
_entity_poly.entity_id
_entity_poly.type
_entity_poly.pdbx_seq_one_letter_code
_entity_poly.pdbx_strand_id
1 'polypeptide(L)'
;MWTVFPESPESNALAAIAKRAVGPPIDPTLRVTINFHPDRRSGSLGLLQVLKNDGMLRSQFETQTSNGGLTAFVGGDRWRWESRMFSGAYDLELPTRRPKYGALN
;
A
#
# COMPACT_ATOMS: atom_id res chain seq x y z
N MET A 1 -2.73 -1.41 18.40
CA MET A 1 -1.83 -0.27 18.11
C MET A 1 -0.83 -0.76 17.07
N TRP A 2 -0.65 -0.06 15.95
CA TRP A 2 0.37 -0.42 14.96
C TRP A 2 1.73 -0.01 15.51
N THR A 3 2.63 -0.97 15.71
CA THR A 3 3.98 -0.73 16.23
C THR A 3 4.96 -0.82 15.07
N VAL A 4 5.72 0.26 14.85
CA VAL A 4 6.82 0.28 13.89
C VAL A 4 8.09 -0.17 14.60
N PHE A 5 8.68 -1.27 14.16
CA PHE A 5 9.93 -1.77 14.74
C PHE A 5 11.14 -1.01 14.19
N PRO A 6 12.18 -0.77 14.99
CA PRO A 6 13.45 -0.25 14.48
C PRO A 6 13.99 -1.10 13.33
N GLU A 7 14.64 -0.44 12.36
CA GLU A 7 15.27 -1.07 11.19
C GLU A 7 14.30 -1.83 10.25
N SER A 8 13.00 -1.79 10.52
CA SER A 8 11.98 -2.34 9.64
C SER A 8 11.84 -1.54 8.34
N PRO A 9 11.30 -2.14 7.26
CA PRO A 9 10.91 -1.42 6.04
C PRO A 9 10.05 -0.19 6.33
N GLU A 10 9.12 -0.32 7.29
CA GLU A 10 8.23 0.74 7.73
C GLU A 10 9.00 1.91 8.37
N SER A 11 9.92 1.60 9.29
CA SER A 11 10.79 2.62 9.92
C SER A 11 11.68 3.32 8.90
N ASN A 12 12.28 2.56 7.98
CA ASN A 12 13.16 3.10 6.94
C ASN A 12 12.40 4.00 5.97
N ALA A 13 11.19 3.57 5.55
CA ALA A 13 10.31 4.35 4.70
C ALA A 13 9.88 5.66 5.38
N LEU A 14 9.45 5.61 6.65
CA LEU A 14 9.05 6.79 7.41
C LEU A 14 10.22 7.77 7.59
N ALA A 15 11.42 7.26 7.94
CA ALA A 15 12.61 8.10 8.06
C ALA A 15 12.99 8.77 6.73
N ALA A 16 12.85 8.07 5.60
CA ALA A 16 13.08 8.63 4.27
C ALA A 16 12.07 9.72 3.91
N ILE A 17 10.78 9.52 4.21
CA ILE A 17 9.73 10.52 3.99
C ILE A 17 9.96 11.76 4.86
N ALA A 18 10.27 11.57 6.14
CA ALA A 18 10.45 12.66 7.10
C ALA A 18 11.54 13.65 6.67
N LYS A 19 12.62 13.17 6.02
CA LYS A 19 13.71 14.00 5.49
C LYS A 19 13.31 14.97 4.38
N ARG A 20 12.19 14.71 3.69
CA ARG A 20 11.72 15.52 2.53
C ARG A 20 10.31 16.08 2.70
N ALA A 21 9.61 15.69 3.76
CA ALA A 21 8.29 16.22 4.08
C ALA A 21 8.42 17.67 4.54
N VAL A 22 7.48 18.51 4.10
CA VAL A 22 7.43 19.94 4.44
C VAL A 22 6.01 20.30 4.86
N GLY A 23 5.89 21.31 5.73
CA GLY A 23 4.62 21.76 6.28
C GLY A 23 4.27 21.11 7.62
N PRO A 24 3.19 21.59 8.26
CA PRO A 24 2.74 21.06 9.54
C PRO A 24 2.13 19.64 9.39
N PRO A 25 2.07 18.86 10.48
CA PRO A 25 1.34 17.60 10.49
C PRO A 25 -0.13 17.80 10.08
N ILE A 26 -0.67 16.82 9.34
CA ILE A 26 -2.11 16.74 9.10
C ILE A 26 -2.84 16.27 10.37
N ASP A 27 -4.14 16.54 10.46
CA ASP A 27 -4.98 16.05 11.56
C ASP A 27 -4.98 14.51 11.59
N PRO A 28 -4.49 13.88 12.69
CA PRO A 28 -4.38 12.44 12.79
C PRO A 28 -5.75 11.73 12.95
N THR A 29 -6.83 12.48 13.16
CA THR A 29 -8.19 11.94 13.23
C THR A 29 -8.81 11.69 11.85
N LEU A 30 -8.21 12.22 10.79
CA LEU A 30 -8.67 12.01 9.42
C LEU A 30 -8.68 10.52 9.07
N ARG A 31 -9.77 10.11 8.43
CA ARG A 31 -10.01 8.72 8.05
C ARG A 31 -9.49 8.48 6.64
N VAL A 32 -8.69 7.42 6.48
CA VAL A 32 -8.28 6.94 5.16
C VAL A 32 -9.44 6.17 4.53
N THR A 33 -9.88 6.64 3.37
CA THR A 33 -10.89 5.97 2.54
C THR A 33 -10.21 5.10 1.50
N ILE A 34 -10.72 3.88 1.33
CA ILE A 34 -10.31 2.97 0.27
C ILE A 34 -11.41 2.91 -0.78
N ASN A 35 -11.06 3.24 -2.02
CA ASN A 35 -11.97 3.13 -3.16
C ASN A 35 -11.69 1.83 -3.92
N PHE A 36 -12.73 1.05 -4.22
CA PHE A 36 -12.61 -0.17 -5.00
C PHE A 36 -13.90 -0.43 -5.79
N HIS A 37 -13.77 -1.18 -6.89
CA HIS A 37 -14.90 -1.64 -7.68
C HIS A 37 -15.44 -2.96 -7.10
N PRO A 38 -16.69 -2.98 -6.56
CA PRO A 38 -17.21 -4.13 -5.80
C PRO A 38 -17.44 -5.37 -6.66
N ASP A 39 -17.59 -5.19 -7.97
CA ASP A 39 -17.78 -6.22 -9.00
C ASP A 39 -16.48 -6.88 -9.46
N ARG A 40 -15.32 -6.38 -9.03
CA ARG A 40 -14.03 -6.97 -9.38
C ARG A 40 -13.88 -8.36 -8.78
N ARG A 41 -13.13 -9.21 -9.48
CA ARG A 41 -12.74 -10.54 -9.01
C ARG A 41 -11.28 -10.53 -8.55
N SER A 42 -10.99 -11.32 -7.54
CA SER A 42 -9.62 -11.67 -7.13
C SER A 42 -9.50 -13.20 -7.20
N GLY A 43 -8.79 -13.68 -8.23
CA GLY A 43 -8.82 -15.08 -8.61
C GLY A 43 -10.23 -15.54 -8.98
N SER A 44 -10.68 -16.63 -8.36
CA SER A 44 -12.01 -17.21 -8.61
C SER A 44 -13.13 -16.57 -7.80
N LEU A 45 -12.84 -15.69 -6.83
CA LEU A 45 -13.84 -15.09 -5.94
C LEU A 45 -14.10 -13.61 -6.26
N GLY A 46 -15.29 -13.12 -5.92
CA GLY A 46 -15.59 -11.68 -5.95
C GLY A 46 -14.86 -10.94 -4.83
N LEU A 47 -14.44 -9.71 -5.09
CA LEU A 47 -13.61 -8.91 -4.18
C LEU A 47 -14.29 -8.72 -2.81
N LEU A 48 -15.59 -8.45 -2.77
CA LEU A 48 -16.34 -8.30 -1.51
C LEU A 48 -16.29 -9.57 -0.65
N GLN A 49 -16.35 -10.76 -1.28
CA GLN A 49 -16.25 -12.02 -0.56
C GLN A 49 -14.85 -12.24 0.00
N VAL A 50 -13.82 -11.89 -0.77
CA VAL A 50 -12.41 -11.96 -0.33
C VAL A 50 -12.18 -11.02 0.86
N LEU A 51 -12.63 -9.76 0.77
CA LEU A 51 -12.52 -8.79 1.86
C LEU A 51 -13.23 -9.26 3.13
N LYS A 52 -14.44 -9.84 2.98
CA LYS A 52 -15.19 -10.41 4.11
C LYS A 52 -14.43 -11.56 4.76
N ASN A 53 -13.86 -12.47 3.97
CA ASN A 53 -13.16 -13.66 4.48
C ASN A 53 -11.83 -13.31 5.13
N ASP A 54 -11.06 -12.42 4.52
CA ASP A 54 -9.71 -12.07 4.97
C ASP A 54 -9.73 -11.06 6.12
N GLY A 55 -10.79 -10.25 6.21
CA GLY A 55 -10.87 -9.11 7.14
C GLY A 55 -9.86 -8.00 6.82
N MET A 56 -9.16 -8.08 5.69
CA MET A 56 -8.15 -7.11 5.28
C MET A 56 -8.13 -6.92 3.76
N LEU A 57 -7.76 -5.72 3.34
CA LEU A 57 -7.44 -5.43 1.95
C LEU A 57 -6.05 -5.95 1.62
N ARG A 58 -5.95 -6.76 0.56
CA ARG A 58 -4.67 -7.18 -0.02
C ARG A 58 -4.22 -6.19 -1.10
N SER A 59 -2.92 -6.00 -1.23
CA SER A 59 -2.32 -5.09 -2.20
C SER A 59 -2.45 -5.61 -3.64
N GLN A 60 -2.16 -4.74 -4.61
CA GLN A 60 -2.06 -5.13 -6.01
C GLN A 60 -0.95 -6.17 -6.26
N PHE A 61 0.17 -6.10 -5.51
CA PHE A 61 1.25 -7.08 -5.62
C PHE A 61 0.81 -8.48 -5.19
N GLU A 62 -0.16 -8.57 -4.28
CA GLU A 62 -0.72 -9.85 -3.80
C GLU A 62 -1.82 -10.39 -4.72
N THR A 63 -2.65 -9.50 -5.28
CA THR A 63 -3.89 -9.90 -5.95
C THR A 63 -3.84 -9.82 -7.47
N GLN A 64 -2.92 -9.03 -8.02
CA GLN A 64 -2.91 -8.62 -9.43
C GLN A 64 -4.24 -8.00 -9.87
N THR A 65 -4.94 -7.33 -8.95
CA THR A 65 -6.17 -6.57 -9.23
C THR A 65 -5.91 -5.07 -9.10
N SER A 66 -6.59 -4.26 -9.92
CA SER A 66 -6.40 -2.81 -9.94
C SER A 66 -7.68 -2.09 -10.31
N ASN A 67 -7.78 -0.83 -9.87
CA ASN A 67 -8.75 0.14 -10.40
C ASN A 67 -8.18 0.91 -11.62
N GLY A 68 -6.95 0.60 -12.05
CA GLY A 68 -6.27 1.21 -13.19
C GLY A 68 -5.24 0.24 -13.80
N GLY A 69 -3.99 0.68 -14.01
CA GLY A 69 -2.94 -0.17 -14.58
C GLY A 69 -2.46 -1.31 -13.67
N LEU A 70 -2.00 -2.42 -14.25
CA LEU A 70 -1.45 -3.61 -13.59
C LEU A 70 0.09 -3.61 -13.59
N THR A 71 0.69 -2.69 -12.84
CA THR A 71 2.15 -2.45 -12.90
C THR A 71 2.88 -2.76 -11.58
N ALA A 72 2.23 -3.47 -10.66
CA ALA A 72 2.81 -3.93 -9.39
C ALA A 72 3.54 -5.27 -9.56
N PHE A 73 4.68 -5.21 -10.24
CA PHE A 73 5.66 -6.29 -10.33
C PHE A 73 7.06 -5.65 -10.37
N VAL A 74 8.12 -6.42 -10.14
CA VAL A 74 9.50 -5.89 -10.14
C VAL A 74 9.80 -5.21 -11.47
N GLY A 75 10.19 -3.94 -11.43
CA GLY A 75 10.43 -3.13 -12.62
C GLY A 75 9.17 -2.57 -13.29
N GLY A 76 7.96 -2.78 -12.76
CA GLY A 76 6.75 -2.08 -13.22
C GLY A 76 6.66 -0.65 -12.67
N ASP A 77 5.80 0.19 -13.25
CA ASP A 77 5.68 1.61 -12.87
C ASP A 77 5.29 1.80 -11.41
N ARG A 78 4.37 0.98 -10.90
CA ARG A 78 3.98 1.00 -9.48
C ARG A 78 5.16 0.67 -8.59
N TRP A 79 5.94 -0.34 -8.95
CA TRP A 79 7.16 -0.72 -8.23
C TRP A 79 8.22 0.39 -8.26
N ARG A 80 8.49 0.98 -9.44
CA ARG A 80 9.47 2.08 -9.58
C ARG A 80 9.05 3.31 -8.80
N TRP A 81 7.76 3.63 -8.79
CA TRP A 81 7.23 4.73 -7.98
C TRP A 81 7.43 4.46 -6.48
N GLU A 82 7.11 3.26 -5.99
CA GLU A 82 7.33 2.91 -4.58
C GLU A 82 8.81 2.94 -4.20
N SER A 83 9.69 2.40 -5.05
CA SER A 83 11.14 2.44 -4.83
C SER A 83 11.63 3.88 -4.66
N ARG A 84 11.23 4.80 -5.56
CA ARG A 84 11.57 6.23 -5.42
C ARG A 84 10.93 6.87 -4.19
N MET A 85 9.65 6.59 -3.94
CA MET A 85 8.91 7.19 -2.83
C MET A 85 9.47 6.70 -1.50
N PHE A 86 9.83 5.44 -1.32
CA PHE A 86 10.26 4.93 -0.01
C PHE A 86 11.76 4.65 0.06
N SER A 87 12.54 5.25 -0.86
CA SER A 87 14.00 5.08 -0.94
C SER A 87 14.42 3.60 -0.93
N GLY A 88 13.70 2.78 -1.70
CA GLY A 88 13.96 1.34 -1.85
C GLY A 88 13.60 0.48 -0.65
N ALA A 89 12.96 1.02 0.40
CA ALA A 89 12.70 0.29 1.65
C ALA A 89 11.90 -1.02 1.48
N TYR A 90 11.16 -1.18 0.38
CA TYR A 90 10.32 -2.35 0.09
C TYR A 90 10.76 -3.13 -1.16
N ASP A 91 11.91 -2.81 -1.77
CA ASP A 91 12.28 -3.37 -3.07
C ASP A 91 12.55 -4.87 -3.02
N LEU A 92 13.05 -5.35 -1.87
CA LEU A 92 13.34 -6.76 -1.58
C LEU A 92 12.30 -7.40 -0.65
N GLU A 93 11.23 -6.68 -0.31
CA GLU A 93 10.22 -7.14 0.62
C GLU A 93 9.13 -7.98 -0.07
N LEU A 94 8.49 -8.84 0.73
CA LEU A 94 7.36 -9.63 0.28
C LEU A 94 6.18 -8.73 -0.16
N PRO A 95 5.38 -9.13 -1.18
CA PRO A 95 4.17 -8.43 -1.57
C PRO A 95 3.25 -8.01 -0.42
N THR A 96 3.11 -8.87 0.60
CA THR A 96 2.28 -8.66 1.79
C THR A 96 2.78 -7.54 2.71
N ARG A 97 4.07 -7.21 2.63
CA ARG A 97 4.72 -6.17 3.44
C ARG A 97 4.75 -4.81 2.75
N ARG A 98 4.39 -4.75 1.46
CA ARG A 98 4.37 -3.50 0.71
C ARG A 98 3.17 -2.64 1.15
N PRO A 99 3.28 -1.30 1.10
CA PRO A 99 2.21 -0.42 1.55
C PRO A 99 0.93 -0.58 0.73
N LYS A 100 -0.20 -0.20 1.35
CA LYS A 100 -1.53 -0.10 0.73
C LYS A 100 -1.95 1.37 0.73
N TYR A 101 -2.77 1.77 -0.23
CA TYR A 101 -3.06 3.18 -0.49
C TYR A 101 -4.54 3.47 -0.41
N GLY A 102 -4.84 4.64 0.15
CA GLY A 102 -6.17 5.23 0.19
C GLY A 102 -6.08 6.74 0.00
N ALA A 103 -7.20 7.41 0.14
CA ALA A 103 -7.31 8.85 0.06
C ALA A 103 -7.85 9.42 1.38
N LEU A 104 -7.55 10.69 1.63
CA LEU A 104 -8.28 11.50 2.62
C LEU A 104 -9.43 12.17 1.86
N ASN A 105 -10.64 12.13 2.42
CA ASN A 105 -11.84 12.76 1.86
C ASN A 105 -12.24 13.99 2.67
#